data_AF-A0AAD0SS46-F1
#
_entry.id   AF-A0AAD0SS46-F1
#
_cell.length_a   1.000
_cell.length_b   1.000
_cell.length_c   1.000
_cell.angle_alpha   90.00
_cell.angle_beta   90.00
_cell.angle_gamma   90.00
#
_symmetry.space_group_name_H-M   'P 1'
#
loop_
_entity.id
_entity.type
_entity.pdbx_description
1 polymer ?
#
loop_
_entity_poly.entity_id
_entity_poly.type
_entity_poly.pdbx_seq_one_letter_code
_entity_poly.pdbx_strand_id
1 'polypeptide(L)'
;MLFNEGFLENVREEPILSIVSAIELCMSKLDTSLQNWLQSEYDYLFETYSLVSVILESFNLQSAVEDISLEGNINKDCISLRNYLDLVQVEYAAKAKQISLETMKNRFHKEINNLFTYEFSQGDLDRIQVLINELRKEIKESNLFETKHQERLLKRLEKLQAEMHKKMSDIDRFWGLVGDAGVVLGKFGKDSKPFVDRIREISDIVWRTQSRAEELPSNTPSPTLIEAEIVEE
;
A
#
# COMPACT_ATOMS: atom_id res chain seq x y z
N MET A 1 32.79 -2.20 0.36
CA MET A 1 31.33 -2.17 0.21
C MET A 1 30.87 -0.77 0.50
N LEU A 2 30.34 -0.13 -0.52
CA LEU A 2 29.75 1.20 -0.51
C LEU A 2 28.39 1.21 0.19
N PHE A 3 27.65 0.09 0.13
CA PHE A 3 26.31 -0.03 0.72
C PHE A 3 26.32 -0.96 1.93
N ASN A 4 25.65 -0.54 3.01
CA ASN A 4 25.54 -1.30 4.26
C ASN A 4 24.13 -1.90 4.43
N GLU A 5 23.95 -2.75 5.45
CA GLU A 5 22.66 -3.40 5.72
C GLU A 5 21.52 -2.40 5.92
N GLY A 6 21.78 -1.27 6.60
CA GLY A 6 20.79 -0.22 6.79
C GLY A 6 20.33 0.45 5.49
N PHE A 7 21.19 0.54 4.48
CA PHE A 7 20.79 0.99 3.14
C PHE A 7 19.84 -0.02 2.47
N LEU A 8 20.10 -1.32 2.64
CA LEU A 8 19.29 -2.39 2.06
C LEU A 8 17.89 -2.52 2.69
N GLU A 9 17.72 -2.10 3.94
CA GLU A 9 16.40 -2.00 4.56
C GLU A 9 15.53 -0.95 3.85
N ASN A 10 16.08 0.23 3.57
CA ASN A 10 15.38 1.31 2.86
C ASN A 10 15.00 0.95 1.42
N VAL A 11 15.77 0.07 0.77
CA VAL A 11 15.47 -0.44 -0.59
C VAL A 11 14.09 -1.13 -0.63
N ARG A 12 13.67 -1.80 0.46
CA ARG A 12 12.36 -2.47 0.52
C ARG A 12 11.19 -1.51 0.57
N GLU A 13 11.38 -0.39 1.26
CA GLU A 13 10.33 0.60 1.47
C GLU A 13 10.23 1.56 0.27
N GLU A 14 11.37 2.03 -0.24
CA GLU A 14 11.43 3.05 -1.28
C GLU A 14 12.43 2.68 -2.39
N PRO A 15 12.13 1.68 -3.24
CA PRO A 15 13.09 1.15 -4.21
C PRO A 15 13.50 2.17 -5.27
N ILE A 16 12.58 3.03 -5.73
CA ILE A 16 12.86 4.07 -6.74
C ILE A 16 13.80 5.15 -6.18
N LEU A 17 13.55 5.61 -4.94
CA LEU A 17 14.41 6.60 -4.30
C LEU A 17 15.78 5.99 -3.98
N SER A 18 15.81 4.72 -3.57
CA SER A 18 17.05 4.00 -3.29
C SER A 18 17.95 3.84 -4.52
N ILE A 19 17.39 3.64 -5.72
CA ILE A 19 18.17 3.64 -6.97
C ILE A 19 18.88 5.00 -7.16
N VAL A 20 18.14 6.11 -7.01
CA VAL A 20 18.70 7.46 -7.18
C VAL A 20 19.79 7.72 -6.14
N SER A 21 19.51 7.44 -4.87
CA SER A 21 20.47 7.64 -3.78
C SER A 21 21.71 6.75 -3.90
N ALA A 22 21.57 5.51 -4.41
CA ALA A 22 22.72 4.63 -4.64
C ALA A 22 23.65 5.22 -5.70
N ILE A 23 23.10 5.70 -6.82
CA ILE A 23 23.87 6.29 -7.91
C ILE A 23 24.51 7.61 -7.45
N GLU A 24 23.79 8.48 -6.76
CA GLU A 24 24.34 9.73 -6.20
C GLU A 24 25.50 9.48 -5.24
N LEU A 25 25.36 8.48 -4.34
CA LEU A 25 26.43 8.08 -3.43
C LEU A 25 27.66 7.59 -4.19
N CYS A 26 27.48 6.74 -5.20
CA CYS A 26 28.57 6.30 -6.06
C CYS A 26 29.27 7.47 -6.75
N MET A 27 28.51 8.35 -7.41
CA MET A 27 29.07 9.50 -8.13
C MET A 27 29.81 10.46 -7.20
N SER A 28 29.39 10.59 -5.93
CA SER A 28 30.09 11.40 -4.92
C SER A 28 31.49 10.86 -4.55
N LYS A 29 31.78 9.59 -4.84
CA LYS A 29 33.05 8.93 -4.56
C LYS A 29 34.01 8.90 -5.75
N LEU A 30 33.55 9.28 -6.94
CA LEU A 30 34.37 9.31 -8.15
C LEU A 30 35.17 10.62 -8.21
N ASP A 31 36.44 10.52 -8.59
CA ASP A 31 37.27 11.71 -8.81
C ASP A 31 37.28 12.06 -10.30
N THR A 32 36.51 13.09 -10.66
CA THR A 32 36.40 13.53 -12.06
C THR A 32 37.65 14.24 -12.59
N SER A 33 38.67 14.46 -11.76
CA SER A 33 39.91 15.14 -12.15
C SER A 33 40.98 14.21 -12.73
N LEU A 34 40.79 12.89 -12.63
CA LEU A 34 41.76 11.90 -13.08
C LEU A 34 41.61 11.60 -14.58
N GLN A 35 42.74 11.45 -15.29
CA GLN A 35 42.75 11.06 -16.70
C GLN A 35 42.49 9.56 -16.93
N ASN A 36 42.68 8.72 -15.91
CA ASN A 36 42.49 7.26 -15.96
C ASN A 36 41.69 6.79 -14.75
N TRP A 37 40.91 5.73 -14.94
CA TRP A 37 40.11 5.13 -13.89
C TRP A 37 40.96 4.32 -12.91
N LEU A 38 40.67 4.46 -11.62
CA LEU A 38 41.26 3.65 -10.55
C LEU A 38 40.47 2.36 -10.31
N GLN A 39 41.13 1.32 -9.79
CA GLN A 39 40.45 0.08 -9.40
C GLN A 39 39.35 0.34 -8.36
N SER A 40 39.57 1.25 -7.41
CA SER A 40 38.56 1.61 -6.42
C SER A 40 37.32 2.25 -7.03
N GLU A 41 37.48 3.00 -8.12
CA GLU A 41 36.34 3.62 -8.84
C GLU A 41 35.57 2.57 -9.63
N TYR A 42 36.28 1.63 -10.25
CA TYR A 42 35.66 0.45 -10.85
C TYR A 42 34.84 -0.31 -9.82
N ASP A 43 35.39 -0.58 -8.63
CA ASP A 43 34.70 -1.32 -7.59
C ASP A 43 33.42 -0.60 -7.13
N TYR A 44 33.44 0.74 -6.99
CA TYR A 44 32.23 1.52 -6.67
C TYR A 44 31.18 1.46 -7.77
N LEU A 45 31.59 1.63 -9.03
CA LEU A 45 30.70 1.57 -10.18
C LEU A 45 30.07 0.17 -10.32
N PHE A 46 30.87 -0.87 -10.17
CA PHE A 46 30.44 -2.26 -10.30
C PHE A 46 29.49 -2.67 -9.17
N GLU A 47 29.82 -2.31 -7.92
CA GLU A 47 28.94 -2.55 -6.76
C GLU A 47 27.59 -1.84 -6.93
N THR A 48 27.60 -0.59 -7.40
CA THR A 48 26.38 0.20 -7.62
C THR A 48 25.54 -0.35 -8.77
N TYR A 49 26.16 -0.70 -9.89
CA TYR A 49 25.49 -1.39 -10.99
C TYR A 49 24.81 -2.67 -10.53
N SER A 50 25.55 -3.53 -9.80
CA SER A 50 25.04 -4.80 -9.30
C SER A 50 23.81 -4.59 -8.41
N LEU A 51 23.88 -3.62 -7.49
CA LEU A 51 22.76 -3.28 -6.62
C LEU A 51 21.55 -2.78 -7.42
N VAL A 52 21.76 -1.82 -8.33
CA VAL A 52 20.68 -1.25 -9.14
C VAL A 52 20.00 -2.33 -9.98
N SER A 53 20.75 -3.20 -10.66
CA SER A 53 20.19 -4.30 -11.45
C SER A 53 19.36 -5.25 -10.58
N VAL A 54 19.85 -5.63 -9.39
CA VAL A 54 19.10 -6.47 -8.45
C VAL A 54 17.80 -5.79 -7.97
N ILE A 55 17.82 -4.48 -7.72
CA ILE A 55 16.61 -3.73 -7.36
C ILE A 55 15.61 -3.73 -8.53
N LEU A 56 16.07 -3.44 -9.75
CA LEU A 56 15.21 -3.44 -10.93
C LEU A 56 14.52 -4.80 -11.13
N GLU A 57 15.27 -5.89 -11.01
CA GLU A 57 14.75 -7.26 -11.12
C GLU A 57 13.79 -7.61 -9.98
N SER A 58 14.20 -7.36 -8.73
CA SER A 58 13.43 -7.78 -7.53
C SER A 58 12.09 -7.08 -7.41
N PHE A 59 12.01 -5.82 -7.83
CA PHE A 59 10.79 -5.01 -7.78
C PHE A 59 10.08 -4.92 -9.13
N ASN A 60 10.52 -5.69 -10.14
CA ASN A 60 9.96 -5.72 -11.50
C ASN A 60 9.82 -4.31 -12.11
N LEU A 61 10.84 -3.47 -11.90
CA LEU A 61 10.87 -2.10 -12.39
C LEU A 61 11.42 -2.09 -13.82
N GLN A 62 10.63 -1.55 -14.74
CA GLN A 62 11.07 -1.41 -16.14
C GLN A 62 11.95 -0.17 -16.30
N SER A 63 13.14 -0.38 -16.86
CA SER A 63 14.02 0.67 -17.39
C SER A 63 14.08 0.59 -18.91
N ALA A 64 14.15 1.74 -19.56
CA ALA A 64 14.36 1.83 -21.01
C ALA A 64 15.85 1.76 -21.39
N VAL A 65 16.75 1.70 -20.40
CA VAL A 65 18.19 1.65 -20.60
C VAL A 65 18.59 0.21 -20.92
N GLU A 66 19.33 0.04 -22.01
CA GLU A 66 19.90 -1.27 -22.37
C GLU A 66 20.98 -1.69 -21.38
N ASP A 67 21.02 -2.99 -21.08
CA ASP A 67 22.04 -3.55 -20.19
C ASP A 67 23.44 -3.52 -20.83
N ILE A 68 24.47 -3.56 -20.01
CA ILE A 68 25.87 -3.43 -20.44
C ILE A 68 26.52 -4.80 -20.62
N SER A 69 27.55 -4.84 -21.49
CA SER A 69 28.48 -5.96 -21.59
C SER A 69 29.86 -5.51 -21.16
N LEU A 70 30.47 -6.21 -20.19
CA LEU A 70 31.81 -5.92 -19.70
C LEU A 70 32.86 -6.61 -20.59
N GLU A 71 33.89 -5.87 -21.00
CA GLU A 71 34.97 -6.35 -21.89
C GLU A 71 36.23 -6.79 -21.12
N GLY A 72 36.28 -6.55 -19.80
CA GLY A 72 37.43 -6.86 -18.95
C GLY A 72 38.55 -5.82 -19.03
N ASN A 73 38.28 -4.66 -19.62
CA ASN A 73 39.19 -3.51 -19.64
C ASN A 73 38.66 -2.45 -18.68
N ILE A 74 39.33 -2.24 -17.55
CA ILE A 74 38.91 -1.31 -16.48
C ILE A 74 38.46 0.05 -17.03
N ASN A 75 39.23 0.66 -17.94
CA ASN A 75 38.87 1.98 -18.44
C ASN A 75 37.60 1.97 -19.31
N LYS A 76 37.46 0.99 -20.19
CA LYS A 76 36.26 0.86 -21.01
C LYS A 76 35.04 0.47 -20.17
N ASP A 77 35.22 -0.47 -19.26
CA ASP A 77 34.17 -0.98 -18.39
C ASP A 77 33.67 0.13 -17.46
N CYS A 78 34.56 0.95 -16.87
CA CYS A 78 34.16 2.12 -16.09
C CYS A 78 33.35 3.13 -16.92
N ILE A 79 33.73 3.38 -18.18
CA ILE A 79 32.96 4.26 -19.07
C ILE A 79 31.57 3.68 -19.31
N SER A 80 31.47 2.38 -19.63
CA SER A 80 30.18 1.71 -19.85
C SER A 80 29.30 1.72 -18.60
N LEU A 81 29.86 1.35 -17.45
CA LEU A 81 29.16 1.36 -16.15
C LEU A 81 28.67 2.76 -15.80
N ARG A 82 29.52 3.78 -15.92
CA ARG A 82 29.15 5.17 -15.64
C ARG A 82 28.03 5.63 -16.55
N ASN A 83 28.15 5.41 -17.85
CA ASN A 83 27.14 5.83 -18.82
C ASN A 83 25.79 5.17 -18.53
N TYR A 84 25.79 3.88 -18.20
CA TYR A 84 24.57 3.17 -17.78
C TYR A 84 23.96 3.80 -16.53
N LEU A 85 24.75 3.99 -15.47
CA LEU A 85 24.27 4.57 -14.22
C LEU A 85 23.76 6.01 -14.40
N ASP A 86 24.41 6.83 -15.23
CA ASP A 86 23.96 8.18 -15.56
C ASP A 86 22.60 8.16 -16.27
N LEU A 87 22.40 7.25 -17.24
CA LEU A 87 21.12 7.10 -17.95
C LEU A 87 20.01 6.62 -17.03
N VAL A 88 20.28 5.61 -16.19
CA VAL A 88 19.32 5.10 -15.20
C VAL A 88 19.00 6.19 -14.18
N GLN A 89 19.98 6.98 -13.74
CA GLN A 89 19.76 8.10 -12.83
C GLN A 89 18.81 9.12 -13.43
N VAL A 90 18.99 9.52 -14.69
CA VAL A 90 18.09 10.47 -15.36
C VAL A 90 16.65 9.94 -15.40
N GLU A 91 16.48 8.67 -15.78
CA GLU A 91 15.16 8.03 -15.84
C GLU A 91 14.48 7.99 -14.46
N TYR A 92 15.18 7.51 -13.45
CA TYR A 92 14.61 7.28 -12.11
C TYR A 92 14.54 8.54 -11.27
N ALA A 93 15.39 9.55 -11.50
CA ALA A 93 15.25 10.85 -10.87
C ALA A 93 13.97 11.58 -11.33
N ALA A 94 13.55 11.40 -12.59
CA ALA A 94 12.27 11.91 -13.07
C ALA A 94 11.08 11.23 -12.36
N LYS A 95 11.12 9.88 -12.25
CA LYS A 95 10.10 9.09 -11.52
C LYS A 95 10.07 9.45 -10.03
N ALA A 96 11.23 9.56 -9.39
CA ALA A 96 11.35 9.96 -7.99
C ALA A 96 10.75 11.36 -7.73
N LYS A 97 11.03 12.34 -8.59
CA LYS A 97 10.44 13.68 -8.49
C LYS A 97 8.93 13.67 -8.62
N GLN A 98 8.36 12.83 -9.49
CA GLN A 98 6.90 12.67 -9.59
C GLN A 98 6.31 12.12 -8.29
N ILE A 99 6.92 11.08 -7.72
CA ILE A 99 6.51 10.50 -6.44
C ILE A 99 6.58 11.56 -5.33
N SER A 100 7.71 12.27 -5.19
CA SER A 100 7.84 13.33 -4.18
C SER A 100 6.84 14.47 -4.37
N LEU A 101 6.52 14.82 -5.62
CA LEU A 101 5.51 15.83 -5.95
C LEU A 101 4.10 15.35 -5.59
N GLU A 102 3.76 14.09 -5.84
CA GLU A 102 2.50 13.50 -5.41
C GLU A 102 2.39 13.43 -3.88
N THR A 103 3.45 13.01 -3.19
CA THR A 103 3.51 13.00 -1.72
C THR A 103 3.35 14.41 -1.15
N MET A 104 4.03 15.41 -1.72
CA MET A 104 3.86 16.81 -1.31
C MET A 104 2.47 17.35 -1.63
N LYS A 105 1.90 17.02 -2.80
CA LYS A 105 0.52 17.39 -3.14
C LYS A 105 -0.47 16.76 -2.17
N ASN A 106 -0.29 15.50 -1.80
CA ASN A 106 -1.13 14.81 -0.83
C ASN A 106 -1.01 15.44 0.55
N ARG A 107 0.21 15.78 0.98
CA ARG A 107 0.45 16.53 2.22
C ARG A 107 -0.24 17.90 2.18
N PHE A 108 -0.06 18.69 1.13
CA PHE A 108 -0.72 19.98 1.02
C PHE A 108 -2.23 19.85 0.85
N HIS A 109 -2.72 18.80 0.20
CA HIS A 109 -4.16 18.51 0.17
C HIS A 109 -4.69 18.24 1.57
N LYS A 110 -3.98 17.46 2.40
CA LYS A 110 -4.31 17.23 3.81
C LYS A 110 -4.33 18.55 4.59
N GLU A 111 -3.29 19.37 4.46
CA GLU A 111 -3.13 20.65 5.18
C GLU A 111 -4.10 21.74 4.72
N ILE A 112 -4.37 21.84 3.41
CA ILE A 112 -5.21 22.90 2.82
C ILE A 112 -6.69 22.57 2.95
N ASN A 113 -7.08 21.31 2.74
CA ASN A 113 -8.50 20.99 2.65
C ASN A 113 -9.18 20.85 4.01
N ASN A 114 -8.45 20.63 5.12
CA ASN A 114 -8.98 20.51 6.48
C ASN A 114 -10.25 19.60 6.62
N LEU A 115 -10.48 18.76 5.62
CA LEU A 115 -11.56 17.79 5.51
C LEU A 115 -10.83 16.46 5.57
N PHE A 116 -10.61 16.02 6.81
CA PHE A 116 -10.27 14.65 7.07
C PHE A 116 -11.30 13.77 6.35
N THR A 117 -10.83 12.99 5.39
CA THR A 117 -11.70 12.14 4.58
C THR A 117 -11.16 10.72 4.56
N TYR A 118 -12.08 9.79 4.72
CA TYR A 118 -11.86 8.38 4.54
C TYR A 118 -12.00 8.05 3.05
N GLU A 119 -10.96 7.42 2.49
CA GLU A 119 -10.91 7.01 1.10
C GLU A 119 -10.58 5.51 1.04
N PHE A 120 -11.54 4.74 0.56
CA PHE A 120 -11.36 3.32 0.29
C PHE A 120 -10.57 3.13 -1.00
N SER A 121 -9.67 2.13 -1.04
CA SER A 121 -9.05 1.75 -2.31
C SER A 121 -10.08 1.11 -3.24
N GLN A 122 -9.81 1.06 -4.55
CA GLN A 122 -10.72 0.41 -5.50
C GLN A 122 -10.97 -1.07 -5.13
N GLY A 123 -9.94 -1.79 -4.71
CA GLY A 123 -10.09 -3.18 -4.25
C GLY A 123 -10.93 -3.32 -2.98
N ASP A 124 -10.83 -2.36 -2.05
CA ASP A 124 -11.68 -2.32 -0.85
C ASP A 124 -13.15 -2.05 -1.24
N LEU A 125 -13.41 -1.13 -2.18
CA LEU A 125 -14.75 -0.86 -2.70
C LEU A 125 -15.37 -2.08 -3.37
N ASP A 126 -14.62 -2.75 -4.24
CA ASP A 126 -15.08 -3.95 -4.94
C ASP A 126 -15.41 -5.06 -3.96
N ARG A 127 -14.58 -5.24 -2.92
CA ARG A 127 -14.82 -6.27 -1.90
C ARG A 127 -16.03 -5.95 -1.03
N ILE A 128 -16.15 -4.73 -0.52
CA ILE A 128 -17.33 -4.30 0.25
C ILE A 128 -18.60 -4.47 -0.60
N GLN A 129 -18.54 -4.15 -1.89
CA GLN A 129 -19.68 -4.30 -2.79
C GLN A 129 -20.14 -5.76 -2.91
N VAL A 130 -19.20 -6.71 -3.00
CA VAL A 130 -19.50 -8.15 -2.96
C VAL A 130 -20.12 -8.53 -1.61
N LEU A 131 -19.53 -8.11 -0.50
CA LEU A 131 -20.02 -8.42 0.85
C LEU A 131 -21.44 -7.88 1.11
N ILE A 132 -21.75 -6.67 0.64
CA ILE A 132 -23.11 -6.11 0.73
C ILE A 132 -24.11 -6.94 -0.09
N ASN A 133 -23.71 -7.42 -1.26
CA ASN A 133 -24.59 -8.24 -2.08
C ASN A 133 -24.84 -9.61 -1.45
N GLU A 134 -23.81 -10.21 -0.84
CA GLU A 134 -23.94 -11.43 -0.04
C GLU A 134 -24.87 -11.21 1.16
N LEU A 135 -24.66 -10.14 1.93
CA LEU A 135 -25.53 -9.77 3.06
C LEU A 135 -26.99 -9.59 2.63
N ARG A 136 -27.25 -8.91 1.51
CA ARG A 136 -28.62 -8.75 0.99
C ARG A 136 -29.27 -10.09 0.67
N LYS A 137 -28.51 -11.02 0.11
CA LYS A 137 -29.00 -12.36 -0.19
C LYS A 137 -29.31 -13.11 1.10
N GLU A 138 -28.38 -13.14 2.04
CA GLU A 138 -28.56 -13.80 3.34
C GLU A 138 -29.74 -13.25 4.13
N ILE A 139 -29.89 -11.92 4.20
CA ILE A 139 -31.05 -11.29 4.85
C ILE A 139 -32.35 -11.69 4.16
N LYS A 140 -32.37 -11.76 2.81
CA LYS A 140 -33.58 -12.12 2.05
C LYS A 140 -34.00 -13.57 2.20
N GLU A 141 -33.02 -14.47 2.23
CA GLU A 141 -33.23 -15.92 2.31
C GLU A 141 -33.38 -16.42 3.75
N SER A 142 -33.01 -15.59 4.74
CA SER A 142 -33.07 -15.93 6.16
C SER A 142 -34.49 -15.89 6.72
N ASN A 143 -34.84 -16.94 7.47
CA ASN A 143 -36.05 -17.00 8.29
C ASN A 143 -35.83 -16.47 9.73
N LEU A 144 -34.63 -15.96 10.04
CA LEU A 144 -34.28 -15.45 11.37
C LEU A 144 -34.89 -14.07 11.64
N PHE A 145 -35.16 -13.30 10.59
CA PHE A 145 -35.60 -11.92 10.71
C PHE A 145 -37.09 -11.79 10.43
N GLU A 146 -37.79 -11.07 11.31
CA GLU A 146 -39.13 -10.57 10.99
C GLU A 146 -39.08 -9.63 9.78
N THR A 147 -40.15 -9.59 8.99
CA THR A 147 -40.23 -8.79 7.75
C THR A 147 -39.86 -7.32 7.96
N LYS A 148 -40.31 -6.70 9.06
CA LYS A 148 -39.95 -5.31 9.39
C LYS A 148 -38.47 -5.13 9.70
N HIS A 149 -37.84 -6.12 10.35
CA HIS A 149 -36.41 -6.08 10.66
C HIS A 149 -35.58 -6.25 9.38
N GLN A 150 -35.98 -7.19 8.53
CA GLN A 150 -35.41 -7.46 7.22
C GLN A 150 -35.41 -6.19 6.34
N GLU A 151 -36.56 -5.52 6.21
CA GLU A 151 -36.69 -4.26 5.47
C GLU A 151 -35.77 -3.16 6.02
N ARG A 152 -35.63 -3.07 7.34
CA ARG A 152 -34.77 -2.07 7.98
C ARG A 152 -33.29 -2.31 7.67
N LEU A 153 -32.84 -3.56 7.70
CA LEU A 153 -31.45 -3.92 7.37
C LEU A 153 -31.16 -3.66 5.89
N LEU A 154 -32.05 -4.07 4.99
CA LEU A 154 -31.88 -3.85 3.54
C LEU A 154 -31.79 -2.36 3.19
N LYS A 155 -32.64 -1.52 3.78
CA LYS A 155 -32.58 -0.06 3.61
C LYS A 155 -31.27 0.54 4.12
N ARG A 156 -30.70 0.01 5.20
CA ARG A 156 -29.37 0.45 5.71
C ARG A 156 -28.27 0.08 4.72
N LEU A 157 -28.28 -1.15 4.19
CA LEU A 157 -27.30 -1.59 3.19
C LEU A 157 -27.38 -0.78 1.89
N GLU A 158 -28.58 -0.41 1.43
CA GLU A 158 -28.76 0.48 0.27
C GLU A 158 -28.17 1.87 0.50
N LYS A 159 -28.42 2.48 1.65
CA LYS A 159 -27.84 3.78 1.99
C LYS A 159 -26.32 3.72 2.05
N LEU A 160 -25.77 2.68 2.66
CA LEU A 160 -24.33 2.50 2.76
C LEU A 160 -23.70 2.33 1.37
N GLN A 161 -24.28 1.49 0.52
CA GLN A 161 -23.81 1.31 -0.86
C GLN A 161 -23.84 2.63 -1.66
N ALA A 162 -24.89 3.44 -1.50
CA ALA A 162 -25.02 4.72 -2.22
C ALA A 162 -23.94 5.75 -1.86
N GLU A 163 -23.25 5.56 -0.74
CA GLU A 163 -22.23 6.48 -0.26
C GLU A 163 -20.82 5.99 -0.54
N MET A 164 -20.61 4.69 -0.75
CA MET A 164 -19.29 4.06 -0.94
C MET A 164 -18.39 4.72 -1.99
N HIS A 165 -18.96 5.22 -3.09
CA HIS A 165 -18.18 5.80 -4.18
C HIS A 165 -17.74 7.26 -3.94
N LYS A 166 -17.96 7.80 -2.74
CA LYS A 166 -17.62 9.19 -2.39
C LYS A 166 -16.48 9.20 -1.38
N LYS A 167 -15.62 10.21 -1.45
CA LYS A 167 -14.76 10.56 -0.30
C LYS A 167 -15.66 10.91 0.87
N MET A 168 -15.53 10.18 1.98
CA MET A 168 -16.42 10.34 3.13
C MET A 168 -15.74 11.14 4.22
N SER A 169 -16.46 12.06 4.85
CA SER A 169 -15.97 12.74 6.06
C SER A 169 -16.19 11.92 7.35
N ASP A 170 -16.98 10.85 7.27
CA ASP A 170 -17.44 10.07 8.41
C ASP A 170 -17.71 8.60 7.99
N ILE A 171 -17.33 7.65 8.84
CA ILE A 171 -17.55 6.20 8.69
C ILE A 171 -18.48 5.63 9.77
N ASP A 172 -19.10 6.45 10.63
CA ASP A 172 -20.01 6.03 11.71
C ASP A 172 -21.15 5.12 11.22
N ARG A 173 -21.56 5.28 9.97
CA ARG A 173 -22.59 4.44 9.35
C ARG A 173 -22.16 2.99 9.20
N PHE A 174 -20.87 2.73 9.01
CA PHE A 174 -20.31 1.38 9.01
C PHE A 174 -20.29 0.82 10.44
N TRP A 175 -19.93 1.62 11.44
CA TRP A 175 -19.99 1.22 12.84
C TRP A 175 -21.42 0.93 13.31
N GLY A 176 -22.42 1.56 12.71
CA GLY A 176 -23.82 1.20 12.88
C GLY A 176 -24.16 -0.25 12.47
N LEU A 177 -23.50 -0.80 11.43
CA LEU A 177 -23.68 -2.21 11.03
C LEU A 177 -23.08 -3.16 12.05
N VAL A 178 -21.94 -2.82 12.65
CA VAL A 178 -21.32 -3.59 13.73
C VAL A 178 -22.26 -3.69 14.92
N GLY A 179 -22.89 -2.57 15.30
CA GLY A 179 -23.91 -2.56 16.34
C GLY A 179 -25.09 -3.48 16.02
N ASP A 180 -25.57 -3.46 14.77
CA ASP A 180 -26.63 -4.38 14.32
C ASP A 180 -26.17 -5.85 14.40
N ALA A 181 -24.94 -6.17 13.98
CA ALA A 181 -24.36 -7.51 14.08
C ALA A 181 -24.30 -8.01 15.53
N GLY A 182 -23.90 -7.15 16.48
CA GLY A 182 -23.90 -7.49 17.91
C GLY A 182 -25.30 -7.83 18.43
N VAL A 183 -26.32 -7.08 18.01
CA VAL A 183 -27.71 -7.37 18.37
C VAL A 183 -28.19 -8.69 17.76
N VAL A 184 -27.87 -8.97 16.50
CA VAL A 184 -28.25 -10.20 15.81
C VAL A 184 -27.53 -11.41 16.43
N LEU A 185 -26.25 -11.28 16.72
CA LEU A 185 -25.46 -12.31 17.40
C LEU A 185 -26.04 -12.63 18.78
N GLY A 186 -26.37 -11.61 19.58
CA GLY A 186 -26.97 -11.82 20.90
C GLY A 186 -28.37 -12.45 20.86
N LYS A 187 -29.14 -12.25 19.79
CA LYS A 187 -30.49 -12.80 19.64
C LYS A 187 -30.54 -14.21 19.07
N PHE A 188 -29.68 -14.51 18.10
CA PHE A 188 -29.77 -15.74 17.29
C PHE A 188 -28.54 -16.62 17.44
N GLY A 189 -27.53 -16.21 18.19
CA GLY A 189 -26.32 -17.00 18.46
C GLY A 189 -25.66 -17.48 17.16
N LYS A 190 -25.35 -18.78 17.10
CA LYS A 190 -24.64 -19.39 15.97
C LYS A 190 -25.38 -19.31 14.64
N ASP A 191 -26.71 -19.23 14.65
CA ASP A 191 -27.51 -19.16 13.42
C ASP A 191 -27.29 -17.83 12.67
N SER A 192 -26.81 -16.79 13.38
CA SER A 192 -26.43 -15.51 12.78
C SER A 192 -25.09 -15.48 12.07
N LYS A 193 -24.29 -16.56 12.17
CA LYS A 193 -22.89 -16.57 11.76
C LYS A 193 -22.63 -16.09 10.31
N PRO A 194 -23.39 -16.51 9.29
CA PRO A 194 -23.18 -16.03 7.92
C PRO A 194 -23.24 -14.49 7.83
N PHE A 195 -24.26 -13.91 8.46
CA PHE A 195 -24.48 -12.47 8.49
C PHE A 195 -23.39 -11.72 9.26
N VAL A 196 -23.02 -12.23 10.44
CA VAL A 196 -22.01 -11.60 11.31
C VAL A 196 -20.62 -11.69 10.66
N ASP A 197 -20.28 -12.80 10.00
CA ASP A 197 -18.99 -12.97 9.34
C ASP A 197 -18.77 -11.95 8.23
N ARG A 198 -19.81 -11.61 7.47
CA ARG A 198 -19.74 -10.59 6.41
C ARG A 198 -19.62 -9.18 6.97
N ILE A 199 -20.33 -8.86 8.04
CA ILE A 199 -20.18 -7.56 8.71
C ILE A 199 -18.80 -7.43 9.33
N ARG A 200 -18.25 -8.49 9.91
CA ARG A 200 -16.87 -8.52 10.42
C ARG A 200 -15.88 -8.17 9.32
N GLU A 201 -15.98 -8.82 8.16
CA GLU A 201 -15.07 -8.54 7.05
C GLU A 201 -15.20 -7.09 6.54
N ILE A 202 -16.41 -6.55 6.44
CA ILE A 202 -16.61 -5.12 6.14
C ILE A 202 -15.92 -4.24 7.20
N SER A 203 -16.04 -4.60 8.48
CA SER A 203 -15.44 -3.87 9.60
C SER A 203 -13.92 -3.86 9.53
N ASP A 204 -13.30 -4.97 9.14
CA ASP A 204 -11.86 -5.07 8.96
C ASP A 204 -11.37 -4.17 7.81
N ILE A 205 -12.14 -4.07 6.73
CA ILE A 205 -11.84 -3.15 5.63
C ILE A 205 -11.95 -1.69 6.10
N VAL A 206 -13.04 -1.34 6.80
CA VAL A 206 -13.28 0.01 7.34
C VAL A 206 -12.19 0.39 8.35
N TRP A 207 -11.82 -0.53 9.24
CA TRP A 207 -10.76 -0.30 10.22
C TRP A 207 -9.41 -0.05 9.57
N ARG A 208 -9.04 -0.81 8.53
CA ARG A 208 -7.81 -0.55 7.77
C ARG A 208 -7.83 0.83 7.12
N THR A 209 -8.97 1.24 6.56
CA THR A 209 -9.13 2.59 5.98
C THR A 209 -9.01 3.67 7.06
N GLN A 210 -9.67 3.50 8.22
CA GLN A 210 -9.58 4.42 9.34
C GLN A 210 -8.16 4.51 9.88
N SER A 211 -7.50 3.38 10.11
CA SER A 211 -6.13 3.31 10.62
C SER A 211 -5.14 4.01 9.69
N ARG A 212 -5.30 3.87 8.37
CA ARG A 212 -4.48 4.58 7.38
C ARG A 212 -4.76 6.09 7.39
N ALA A 213 -6.03 6.49 7.49
CA ALA A 213 -6.40 7.90 7.51
C ALA A 213 -5.89 8.60 8.78
N GLU A 214 -5.99 7.93 9.93
CA GLU A 214 -5.55 8.39 11.26
C GLU A 214 -4.05 8.13 11.54
N GLU A 215 -3.30 7.62 10.57
CA GLU A 215 -1.84 7.36 10.68
C GLU A 215 -1.46 6.45 11.87
N LEU A 216 -2.32 5.48 12.18
CA LEU A 216 -2.07 4.49 13.23
C LEU A 216 -1.00 3.47 12.79
N PRO A 217 -0.22 2.91 13.75
CA PRO A 217 0.72 1.82 13.46
C PRO A 217 0.02 0.65 12.75
N SER A 218 0.71 0.03 11.78
CA SER A 218 0.13 -1.03 10.94
C SER A 218 -0.38 -2.26 11.70
N ASN A 219 0.09 -2.46 12.95
CA ASN A 219 -0.30 -3.55 13.82
C ASN A 219 -1.42 -3.17 14.81
N THR A 220 -2.09 -2.03 14.62
CA THR A 220 -3.17 -1.61 15.52
C THR A 220 -4.39 -2.53 15.30
N PRO A 221 -4.79 -3.33 16.31
CA PRO A 221 -5.90 -4.26 16.16
C PRO A 221 -7.22 -3.50 16.01
N SER A 222 -8.16 -4.10 15.29
CA SER A 222 -9.51 -3.55 15.15
C SER A 222 -10.20 -3.50 16.51
N PRO A 223 -10.89 -2.39 16.86
CA PRO A 223 -11.63 -2.29 18.11
C PRO A 223 -12.82 -3.24 18.16
N THR A 224 -13.25 -3.78 17.01
CA THR A 224 -14.24 -4.85 16.95
C THR A 224 -13.64 -6.20 17.31
N LEU A 225 -13.59 -6.48 18.60
CA LEU A 225 -13.54 -7.85 19.12
C LEU A 225 -14.94 -8.48 18.93
N ILE A 226 -15.32 -8.84 17.70
CA ILE A 226 -16.31 -9.91 17.49
C ILE A 226 -15.57 -11.25 17.63
N GLU A 227 -14.85 -11.42 18.72
CA GLU A 227 -14.44 -12.72 19.23
C GLU A 227 -15.44 -13.08 20.31
N ALA A 228 -16.65 -13.43 19.89
CA ALA A 228 -17.46 -14.29 20.72
C ALA A 228 -16.75 -15.64 20.71
N GLU A 229 -15.85 -15.86 21.67
CA GLU A 229 -15.62 -17.21 22.18
C GLU A 229 -17.01 -17.76 22.49
N ILE A 230 -17.46 -18.66 21.61
CA ILE A 230 -18.64 -19.44 21.82
C ILE A 230 -18.29 -20.33 23.02
N VAL A 231 -18.58 -19.84 24.23
CA VAL A 231 -18.52 -20.66 25.43
C VAL A 231 -19.56 -21.76 25.25
N GLU A 232 -19.08 -23.00 25.17
CA GLU A 232 -19.94 -24.19 25.18
C GLU A 232 -20.57 -24.32 26.57
N GLU A 233 -21.90 -24.19 26.65
CA GLU A 233 -22.72 -24.81 27.70
C GLU A 233 -23.65 -25.85 27.07
#